data_AF-A0A2G3AKJ1-F1
#
_entry.id   AF-A0A2G3AKJ1-F1
#
_cell.length_a   1.000
_cell.length_b   1.000
_cell.length_c   1.000
_cell.angle_alpha   90.00
_cell.angle_beta   90.00
_cell.angle_gamma   90.00
#
_symmetry.space_group_name_H-M   'P 1'
#
loop_
_entity.id
_entity.type
_entity.pdbx_description
1 polymer ?
#
loop_
_entity_poly.entity_id
_entity_poly.type
_entity_poly.pdbx_seq_one_letter_code
_entity_poly.pdbx_strand_id
1 'polypeptide(L)' 'MTLEEAWSGRKPTVDHFRIFGCITYAHIPDEKRKKLDDKSKKCIFLGVSEASKAYNCLIH' A
#
# COMPACT_ATOMS: atom_id res chain seq x y z
N MET A 1 -11.87 14.91 -1.86
CA MET A 1 -13.11 15.23 -1.15
C MET A 1 -14.21 14.47 -1.85
N THR A 2 -14.68 13.39 -1.24
CA THR A 2 -15.84 12.61 -1.71
C THR A 2 -17.12 13.38 -1.39
N LEU A 3 -18.20 13.08 -2.12
CA LEU A 3 -19.49 13.78 -1.98
C LEU A 3 -20.04 13.64 -0.54
N GLU A 4 -19.83 12.48 0.08
CA GLU A 4 -20.21 12.22 1.47
C GLU A 4 -19.43 13.12 2.45
N GLU A 5 -18.12 13.27 2.26
CA GLU A 5 -17.30 14.17 3.09
C GLU A 5 -17.79 15.62 3.01
N ALA A 6 -18.14 16.07 1.79
CA ALA A 6 -18.57 17.44 1.55
C ALA A 6 -19.93 17.75 2.21
N TRP A 7 -20.83 16.76 2.29
CA TRP A 7 -22.18 16.95 2.83
C TRP A 7 -22.27 16.66 4.34
N SER A 8 -21.59 15.60 4.80
CA SER A 8 -21.67 15.17 6.20
C SER A 8 -20.59 15.81 7.09
N GLY A 9 -19.57 16.46 6.50
CA GLY A 9 -18.43 17.02 7.23
C GLY A 9 -17.59 15.97 7.97
N ARG A 10 -17.87 14.69 7.74
CA ARG A 10 -17.21 13.53 8.35
C ARG A 10 -16.49 12.75 7.28
N LYS A 11 -15.28 12.30 7.60
CA LYS A 11 -14.53 11.38 6.75
C LYS A 11 -15.20 10.00 6.75
N PRO A 12 -15.57 9.43 5.58
CA PRO A 12 -16.10 8.08 5.51
C PRO A 12 -15.09 7.11 6.10
N THR A 13 -15.58 6.19 6.93
CA THR A 13 -14.79 5.07 7.42
C THR A 13 -14.70 4.01 6.33
N VAL A 14 -13.48 3.75 5.86
CA VAL A 14 -13.19 2.78 4.79
C VAL A 14 -12.82 1.40 5.33
N ASP A 15 -12.97 1.18 6.63
CA ASP A 15 -12.63 -0.09 7.31
C ASP A 15 -13.35 -1.32 6.73
N HIS A 16 -14.52 -1.11 6.11
CA HIS A 16 -15.30 -2.18 5.46
C HIS A 16 -14.86 -2.44 4.01
N PHE A 17 -14.03 -1.59 3.41
CA PHE A 17 -13.55 -1.82 2.05
C PHE A 17 -12.51 -2.94 2.05
N ARG A 18 -12.74 -3.90 1.16
CA ARG A 18 -11.79 -4.97 0.90
C ARG A 18 -10.65 -4.43 0.06
N ILE A 19 -9.41 -4.73 0.45
CA ILE A 19 -8.24 -4.35 -0.35
C ILE A 19 -8.30 -5.11 -1.68
N PHE A 20 -8.38 -4.38 -2.79
CA PHE A 20 -8.26 -4.93 -4.14
C PHE A 20 -6.80 -4.79 -4.60
N GLY A 21 -6.23 -5.86 -5.15
CA GLY A 21 -4.87 -5.85 -5.68
C GLY A 21 -4.29 -7.25 -5.82
N CYS A 22 -3.07 -7.35 -6.35
CA CYS A 22 -2.34 -8.61 -6.41
C CYS A 22 -1.34 -8.72 -5.26
N ILE A 23 -1.14 -9.95 -4.76
CA ILE A 23 -0.06 -10.21 -3.81
C ILE A 23 1.26 -10.04 -4.54
N THR A 24 2.12 -9.18 -4.01
CA THR A 24 3.45 -8.91 -4.54
C THR A 24 4.49 -8.96 -3.43
N TYR A 25 5.76 -9.01 -3.82
CA TYR A 25 6.88 -9.07 -2.90
C TYR A 25 7.85 -7.93 -3.22
N ALA A 26 7.94 -6.95 -2.32
CA ALA A 26 8.87 -5.83 -2.45
C ALA A 26 10.26 -6.26 -2.00
N HIS A 27 11.24 -6.16 -2.91
CA HIS A 27 12.63 -6.51 -2.61
C HIS A 27 13.20 -5.59 -1.51
N ILE A 28 13.86 -6.18 -0.51
CA ILE A 28 14.57 -5.45 0.54
C ILE A 28 16.05 -5.40 0.15
N PRO A 29 16.67 -4.20 0.02
CA PRO A 29 18.11 -4.08 -0.25
C PRO A 29 18.96 -4.82 0.79
N ASP A 30 20.08 -5.42 0.37
CA ASP A 30 20.98 -6.17 1.27
C ASP A 30 21.52 -5.31 2.41
N GLU A 31 21.76 -4.02 2.17
CA GLU A 31 22.19 -3.05 3.20
C GLU A 31 21.22 -2.92 4.38
N LYS A 32 19.93 -3.27 4.16
CA LYS A 32 18.87 -3.23 5.17
C LYS A 32 18.59 -4.58 5.81
N ARG A 33 19.35 -5.64 5.47
CA ARG A 33 19.15 -7.02 5.95
C ARG A 33 20.30 -7.48 6.83
N LYS A 34 20.02 -8.27 7.87
CA LYS A 34 21.03 -9.06 8.59
C LYS A 34 21.04 -10.49 8.06
N LYS A 35 22.01 -11.28 8.49
CA LYS A 35 22.12 -12.69 8.10
C LYS A 35 20.82 -13.42 8.50
N LEU A 36 20.18 -14.08 7.54
CA LEU A 36 18.89 -14.79 7.64
C LEU A 36 17.63 -13.92 7.67
N ASP A 37 17.72 -12.61 7.46
CA ASP A 37 16.52 -11.79 7.22
C ASP A 37 15.84 -12.13 5.89
N ASP A 38 14.51 -11.98 5.85
CA ASP A 38 13.72 -12.12 4.64
C ASP A 38 14.20 -11.19 3.52
N LYS A 39 14.31 -11.71 2.30
CA LYS A 39 14.77 -10.93 1.13
C LYS A 39 13.71 -10.00 0.55
N SER A 40 12.45 -10.18 0.95
CA SER A 40 11.33 -9.45 0.40
C SER A 40 10.19 -9.32 1.40
N LYS A 41 9.49 -8.19 1.35
CA LYS A 41 8.29 -7.96 2.14
C LYS A 41 7.05 -8.23 1.31
N LYS A 42 6.14 -9.07 1.81
CA LYS A 42 4.82 -9.29 1.19
C LYS A 42 4.02 -7.99 1.24
N CYS A 43 3.38 -7.63 0.14
CA CYS A 43 2.54 -6.46 0.02
C CYS A 43 1.40 -6.70 -0.98
N ILE A 44 0.43 -5.79 -1.03
CA ILE A 44 -0.62 -5.78 -2.03
C ILE A 44 -0.34 -4.63 -3.00
N PHE A 45 -0.20 -4.94 -4.29
CA PHE A 45 0.01 -3.94 -5.32
C PHE A 45 -1.28 -3.19 -5.61
N LEU A 46 -1.21 -1.86 -5.51
CA LEU A 46 -2.33 -0.95 -5.73
C LEU A 46 -2.21 -0.16 -7.05
N GLY A 47 -1.01 -0.08 -7.63
CA GLY A 47 -0.77 0.67 -8.88
C GLY A 47 0.59 1.36 -8.91
N VAL A 48 0.78 2.23 -9.89
CA VAL A 48 1.96 3.11 -10.01
C VAL A 48 1.62 4.46 -9.38
N SER A 49 2.57 5.07 -8.69
CA SER A 49 2.38 6.42 -8.13
C SER A 49 2.29 7.46 -9.25
N GLU A 50 1.39 8.43 -9.13
CA GLU A 50 1.30 9.52 -10.11
C GLU A 50 2.47 10.51 -10.00
N ALA A 51 2.97 10.73 -8.78
CA ALA A 51 4.04 11.68 -8.49
C ALA A 51 5.46 11.14 -8.76
N SER A 52 5.62 9.82 -8.98
CA SER A 52 6.95 9.22 -9.14
C SER A 52 6.91 7.93 -9.96
N LYS A 53 8.06 7.40 -10.38
CA LYS A 53 8.16 6.07 -11.01
C LYS A 53 8.19 4.95 -9.95
N ALA A 54 7.44 5.09 -8.87
CA ALA A 54 7.35 4.11 -7.79
C ALA A 54 6.04 3.31 -7.89
N TYR A 55 6.04 2.14 -7.26
CA TYR A 55 4.84 1.32 -7.11
C TYR A 55 4.18 1.61 -5.76
N ASN A 56 2.86 1.78 -5.77
CA ASN A 56 2.05 1.86 -4.58
C ASN A 56 1.80 0.44 -4.07
N CYS A 57 2.38 0.13 -2.92
CA CYS A 57 2.28 -1.17 -2.28
C CYS A 57 1.75 -0.99 -0.86
N LEU A 58 0.64 -1.65 -0.53
CA LEU A 58 0.13 -1.68 0.83
C LEU A 58 0.82 -2.81 1.61
N ILE A 59 1.46 -2.45 2.71
CA ILE A 59 2.11 -3.39 3.62
C ILE A 59 1.08 -3.79 4.68
N HIS A 60 0.90 -5.10 4.89
CA HIS A 60 0.11 -5.63 6.00
C HIS A 60 0.95 -5.68 7.28
#